data_AF-A0A523ZL58-F1
#
_entry.id   AF-A0A523ZL58-F1
#
_cell.length_a   1.000
_cell.length_b   1.000
_cell.length_c   1.000
_cell.angle_alpha   90.00
_cell.angle_beta   90.00
_cell.angle_gamma   90.00
#
_symmetry.space_group_name_H-M   'P 1'
#
loop_
_entity.id
_entity.type
_entity.pdbx_description
1 polymer ?
#
loop_
_entity_poly.entity_id
_entity_poly.type
_entity_poly.pdbx_seq_one_letter_code
_entity_poly.pdbx_strand_id
1 'polypeptide(L)' 'MTAFGIKLFKELIKQDSESNIFILPLSVSIALTMTYNGGAGETEKAMAETLEF' A
#
# COMPACT_ATOMS: atom_id res chain seq x y z
N MET A 1 -4.99 -5.77 4.65
CA MET A 1 -3.54 -5.91 4.97
C MET A 1 -2.79 -6.90 4.08
N THR A 2 -3.08 -8.21 4.07
CA THR A 2 -2.35 -9.19 3.23
C THR A 2 -2.54 -8.93 1.72
N ALA A 3 -3.77 -8.58 1.30
CA ALA A 3 -4.07 -8.25 -0.09
C ALA A 3 -3.32 -7.01 -0.60
N PHE A 4 -3.34 -5.90 0.16
CA PHE A 4 -2.53 -4.70 -0.12
C PHE A 4 -1.05 -5.05 -0.24
N GLY A 5 -0.48 -5.82 0.69
CA GLY A 5 0.93 -6.21 0.65
C GLY A 5 1.31 -7.00 -0.60
N ILE A 6 0.46 -7.92 -1.05
CA ILE A 6 0.67 -8.68 -2.29
C ILE A 6 0.57 -7.74 -3.51
N LYS A 7 -0.41 -6.82 -3.55
CA LYS A 7 -0.55 -5.85 -4.64
C LYS A 7 0.66 -4.91 -4.72
N LEU A 8 1.12 -4.40 -3.58
CA LEU A 8 2.31 -3.55 -3.50
C LEU A 8 3.56 -4.30 -3.99
N PHE A 9 3.77 -5.53 -3.53
CA PHE A 9 4.92 -6.33 -3.96
C PHE A 9 4.90 -6.60 -5.47
N LYS A 10 3.73 -6.90 -6.05
CA LYS A 10 3.57 -7.04 -7.50
C LYS A 10 3.94 -5.77 -8.25
N GLU A 11 3.61 -4.60 -7.72
CA GLU A 11 3.94 -3.34 -8.36
C GLU A 11 5.46 -3.05 -8.31
N LEU A 12 6.11 -3.39 -7.20
CA LEU A 12 7.57 -3.26 -7.07
C LEU A 12 8.33 -4.18 -8.04
N ILE A 13 7.87 -5.43 -8.23
CA ILE A 13 8.49 -6.35 -9.20
C ILE A 13 8.41 -5.84 -10.64
N LYS A 14 7.34 -5.10 -11.00
CA LYS A 14 7.24 -4.51 -12.35
C LYS A 14 8.25 -3.39 -12.58
N GLN A 15 8.65 -2.68 -11.53
CA GLN A 15 9.63 -1.60 -11.63
C GLN A 15 11.06 -2.12 -11.72
N ASP A 16 11.38 -3.19 -10.97
CA ASP A 16 12.71 -3.79 -10.95
C ASP A 16 12.60 -5.30 -10.72
N SER A 17 12.61 -6.06 -11.83
CA SER A 17 12.42 -7.51 -11.79
C SER A 17 13.69 -8.30 -11.53
N GLU A 18 14.87 -7.67 -11.58
CA GLU A 18 16.16 -8.36 -11.46
C GLU A 18 16.83 -8.17 -10.10
N SER A 19 16.35 -7.23 -9.28
CA SER A 19 16.82 -7.02 -7.92
C SER A 19 16.06 -7.84 -6.87
N ASN A 20 16.74 -8.10 -5.75
CA ASN A 20 16.09 -8.69 -4.58
C ASN A 20 15.20 -7.64 -3.90
N ILE A 21 13.89 -7.85 -3.93
CA ILE A 21 12.92 -6.96 -3.25
C ILE A 21 12.57 -7.54 -1.88
N PHE A 22 12.84 -6.76 -0.84
CA PHE A 22 12.40 -7.03 0.52
C PHE A 22 11.62 -5.84 1.07
N ILE A 23 10.41 -6.08 1.55
CA ILE A 23 9.53 -5.05 2.12
C ILE A 23 8.85 -5.56 3.39
N LEU A 24 8.43 -4.64 4.26
CA LEU A 24 7.56 -4.91 5.39
C LEU A 24 6.18 -4.28 5.14
N PRO A 25 5.22 -4.99 4.52
CA PRO A 25 3.95 -4.40 4.10
C PRO A 25 3.14 -3.78 5.25
N LEU A 26 3.23 -4.37 6.44
CA LEU A 26 2.56 -3.84 7.64
C LEU A 26 3.01 -2.41 7.96
N SER A 27 4.30 -2.12 7.86
CA SER A 27 4.82 -0.77 8.15
C SER A 27 4.26 0.27 7.18
N VAL A 28 4.18 -0.08 5.89
CA VAL A 28 3.60 0.80 4.86
C VAL A 28 2.12 1.00 5.11
N SER A 29 1.37 -0.07 5.43
CA SER A 29 -0.04 0.02 5.78
C SER A 29 -0.26 0.96 6.97
N ILE A 30 0.49 0.82 8.06
CA ILE A 30 0.35 1.68 9.24
C ILE A 30 0.58 3.16 8.88
N ALA A 31 1.64 3.46 8.11
CA ALA A 31 1.93 4.83 7.69
C ALA A 31 0.80 5.43 6.85
N LEU A 32 0.25 4.65 5.93
CA LEU A 32 -0.86 5.07 5.09
C LEU A 32 -2.18 5.16 5.85
N THR A 33 -2.43 4.31 6.86
CA THR A 33 -3.62 4.42 7.72
C THR A 33 -3.63 5.75 8.49
N MET A 34 -2.49 6.18 9.01
CA MET A 34 -2.38 7.49 9.68
C MET A 34 -2.73 8.64 8.73
N THR A 35 -2.32 8.52 7.47
CA THR A 35 -2.60 9.52 6.43
C THR A 35 -4.06 9.44 5.97
N TYR A 36 -4.64 8.24 5.86
CA TYR A 36 -6.05 8.00 5.55
C TYR A 36 -6.96 8.70 6.55
N ASN A 37 -6.64 8.61 7.85
CA ASN A 37 -7.41 9.27 8.91
C ASN A 37 -7.44 10.81 8.80
N GLY A 38 -6.52 11.42 8.04
CA GLY A 38 -6.49 12.85 7.76
C GLY A 38 -7.02 13.23 6.36
N GLY A 39 -7.33 12.25 5.51
CA GLY A 39 -7.93 12.46 4.19
C GLY A 39 -9.42 12.75 4.28
N ALA A 40 -10.01 13.24 3.18
CA ALA A 40 -11.45 13.41 3.05
C ALA A 40 -11.90 13.20 1.60
N GLY A 41 -13.18 12.88 1.40
CA GLY A 41 -13.80 12.81 0.08
C GLY A 41 -13.11 11.80 -0.84
N GLU A 42 -12.74 12.23 -2.06
CA GLU A 42 -12.11 11.35 -3.06
C GLU A 42 -10.75 10.81 -2.60
N THR A 43 -9.98 11.61 -1.85
CA THR A 43 -8.68 11.18 -1.33
C THR A 43 -8.82 10.05 -0.32
N GLU A 44 -9.72 10.20 0.65
CA GLU A 44 -10.01 9.16 1.65
C GLU A 44 -10.48 7.87 0.98
N LYS A 45 -11.39 7.98 0.01
CA LYS A 45 -11.94 6.83 -0.72
C LYS A 45 -10.86 6.08 -1.50
N ALA A 46 -10.03 6.79 -2.25
CA ALA A 46 -8.93 6.17 -3.00
C ALA A 46 -7.92 5.45 -2.08
N MET A 47 -7.68 6.02 -0.90
CA MET A 47 -6.81 5.40 0.11
C MET A 47 -7.43 4.14 0.72
N ALA A 48 -8.73 4.14 1.04
CA ALA A 48 -9.45 2.96 1.52
C ALA A 48 -9.41 1.82 0.49
N GLU A 49 -9.70 2.14 -0.78
CA GLU A 49 -9.64 1.18 -1.89
C GLU A 49 -8.24 0.59 -2.05
N THR A 50 -7.19 1.43 -1.94
CA THR A 50 -5.79 0.99 -2.04
C THR A 50 -5.39 0.11 -0.85
N LEU A 51 -5.81 0.45 0.38
CA LEU A 51 -5.46 -0.27 1.60
C LEU A 51 -6.25 -1.57 1.80
N GLU A 52 -7.26 -1.81 0.97
CA GLU A 52 -8.21 -2.94 1.08
C GLU A 52 -8.97 -2.91 2.41
N PHE A 53 -9.50 -1.74 2.77
CA PHE A 53 -10.38 -1.54 3.93
C PHE A 53 -11.85 -1.78 3.61
#